data_AF-A0AAD9D2W4-F1
#
_entry.id   AF-A0AAD9D2W4-F1
#
_cell.length_a   1.000
_cell.length_b   1.000
_cell.length_c   1.000
_cell.angle_alpha   90.00
_cell.angle_beta   90.00
_cell.angle_gamma   90.00
#
_symmetry.space_group_name_H-M   'P 1'
#
loop_
_entity.id
_entity.type
_entity.pdbx_description
1 polymer ?
#
loop_
_entity_poly.entity_id
_entity_poly.type
_entity_poly.pdbx_seq_one_letter_code
_entity_poly.pdbx_strand_id
1 'polypeptide(L)'
;MLSLFLSAVVAASQIPGARSADYHCPTDIVSCSPEVSSNDVHPCCVPRPAGLFVFKHRFEPDVEVEGGKWGIDGLDVLNCDETPAKTRYASRWEHEHIASFCLQSPLFEGEAGFEKAESEWAQSEVGEGIEEVWSRSWNAAGRLVSTLTDECGSTKKPGQEVPAFFHALSVLHERLPTHRILADADILPSSDTTYSLDLIREALAEGTGYQPLVVCDNMTLSSIHWPFVVHNRFQDAQFEPASLSRTSNCPKDGIIYPPSTATPPPTSTGTWDDLRRPTPRPITMPHDDSRLYYSTTADDAQFTGRAAVRKLGVFKSGDESREERKEEQPRRAFLRDEL
;
A
#
# COMPACT_ATOMS: atom_id res chain seq x y z
N MET A 1 -53.34 17.46 64.48
CA MET A 1 -52.19 16.61 64.86
C MET A 1 -51.72 15.90 63.61
N LEU A 2 -50.87 16.57 62.82
CA LEU A 2 -49.43 16.29 62.62
C LEU A 2 -49.17 15.10 61.66
N SER A 3 -49.07 15.44 60.36
CA SER A 3 -48.50 14.59 59.31
C SER A 3 -46.97 14.72 59.33
N LEU A 4 -46.27 13.59 59.50
CA LEU A 4 -44.82 13.48 59.44
C LEU A 4 -44.40 13.11 58.00
N PHE A 5 -43.68 14.01 57.32
CA PHE A 5 -42.98 13.70 56.07
C PHE A 5 -41.57 13.21 56.42
N LEU A 6 -41.24 11.98 55.99
CA LEU A 6 -39.88 11.43 56.03
C LEU A 6 -39.12 11.93 54.79
N SER A 7 -38.16 12.83 54.96
CA SER A 7 -37.22 13.19 53.91
C SER A 7 -36.06 12.20 53.89
N ALA A 8 -35.95 11.41 52.82
CA ALA A 8 -34.77 10.60 52.54
C ALA A 8 -33.61 11.51 52.10
N VAL A 9 -32.53 11.53 52.89
CA VAL A 9 -31.28 12.20 52.52
C VAL A 9 -30.52 11.29 51.56
N VAL A 10 -30.48 11.66 50.28
CA VAL A 10 -29.57 11.03 49.31
C VAL A 10 -28.18 11.60 49.55
N ALA A 11 -27.29 10.79 50.12
CA ALA A 11 -25.87 11.11 50.21
C ALA A 11 -25.25 11.02 48.80
N ALA A 12 -24.96 12.18 48.20
CA ALA A 12 -24.17 12.23 46.98
C ALA A 12 -22.74 11.78 47.31
N SER A 13 -22.40 10.56 46.90
CA SER A 13 -21.02 10.06 46.90
C SER A 13 -20.22 10.93 45.93
N GLN A 14 -19.38 11.81 46.47
CA GLN A 14 -18.44 12.59 45.68
C GLN A 14 -17.38 11.63 45.14
N ILE A 15 -17.50 11.28 43.87
CA ILE A 15 -16.40 10.67 43.10
C ILE A 15 -15.28 11.72 43.11
N PRO A 16 -14.06 11.40 43.56
CA PRO A 16 -12.95 12.33 43.47
C PRO A 16 -12.71 12.64 42.00
N GLY A 17 -13.08 13.86 41.59
CA GLY A 17 -12.83 14.37 40.26
C GLY A 17 -11.35 14.26 39.95
N ALA A 18 -11.04 13.65 38.80
CA ALA A 18 -9.71 13.68 38.22
C ALA A 18 -9.26 15.14 38.15
N ARG A 19 -8.18 15.49 38.85
CA ARG A 19 -7.50 16.77 38.66
C ARG A 19 -6.91 16.77 37.26
N SER A 20 -7.63 17.37 36.31
CA SER A 20 -7.02 17.93 35.11
C SER A 20 -5.92 18.87 35.59
N ALA A 21 -4.71 18.76 35.03
CA ALA A 21 -3.70 19.79 35.26
C ALA A 21 -4.27 21.09 34.67
N ASP A 22 -4.63 22.06 35.53
CA ASP A 22 -5.12 23.38 35.14
C ASP A 22 -3.91 24.21 34.64
N TYR A 23 -3.49 23.95 33.40
CA TYR A 23 -2.61 24.86 32.66
C TYR A 23 -3.49 25.69 31.72
N HIS A 24 -3.36 27.02 31.80
CA HIS A 24 -4.11 27.95 30.94
C HIS A 24 -3.47 27.98 29.56
N CYS A 25 -4.10 27.37 28.57
CA CYS A 25 -3.60 27.40 27.20
C CYS A 25 -4.05 28.70 26.50
N PRO A 26 -3.12 29.46 25.90
CA PRO A 26 -3.49 30.48 24.94
C PRO A 26 -4.31 29.86 23.81
N THR A 27 -5.28 30.60 23.31
CA THR A 27 -6.00 30.26 22.08
C THR A 27 -5.21 30.81 20.90
N ASP A 28 -5.08 30.03 19.83
CA ASP A 28 -4.45 30.44 18.57
C ASP A 28 -2.93 30.65 18.69
N ILE A 29 -2.23 29.58 19.07
CA ILE A 29 -0.77 29.58 19.15
C ILE A 29 -0.15 28.57 18.18
N VAL A 30 0.88 29.00 17.45
CA VAL A 30 1.57 28.16 16.47
C VAL A 30 2.88 27.65 17.03
N SER A 31 3.17 26.36 16.86
CA SER A 31 4.47 25.79 17.21
C SER A 31 5.60 26.48 16.43
N CYS A 32 6.79 26.60 17.05
CA CYS A 32 7.93 27.32 16.48
C CYS A 32 7.74 28.83 16.21
N SER A 33 6.63 29.42 16.65
CA SER A 33 6.46 30.87 16.66
C SER A 33 7.29 31.54 17.78
N PRO A 34 7.65 32.82 17.64
CA PRO A 34 8.35 33.57 18.69
C PRO A 34 7.55 33.65 19.99
N GLU A 35 6.21 33.60 19.92
CA GLU A 35 5.30 33.67 21.07
C GLU A 35 5.42 32.45 21.99
N VAL A 36 5.62 31.25 21.41
CA VAL A 36 5.89 30.03 22.19
C VAL A 36 7.23 30.12 22.91
N SER A 37 8.20 30.78 22.27
CA SER A 37 9.55 30.93 22.81
C SER A 37 9.62 31.97 23.93
N SER A 38 8.76 33.00 23.91
CA SER A 38 8.77 34.09 24.89
C SER A 38 7.88 33.86 26.11
N ASN A 39 6.80 33.07 25.99
CA ASN A 39 5.72 33.06 26.98
C ASN A 39 5.71 31.85 27.93
N ASP A 40 6.77 31.04 28.00
CA ASP A 40 6.83 29.80 28.83
C ASP A 40 5.54 28.94 28.74
N VAL A 41 4.97 28.85 27.53
CA VAL A 41 3.75 28.08 27.27
C VAL A 41 3.97 26.61 27.59
N HIS A 42 3.01 25.98 28.27
CA HIS A 42 3.13 24.59 28.70
C HIS A 42 3.19 23.63 27.48
N PRO A 43 4.05 22.59 27.49
CA PRO A 43 4.19 21.62 26.39
C PRO A 43 2.92 20.82 26.05
N CYS A 44 1.89 20.90 26.89
CA CYS A 44 0.58 20.31 26.64
C CYS A 44 -0.35 21.18 25.79
N CYS A 45 -0.08 22.48 25.70
CA CYS A 45 -0.89 23.39 24.89
C CYS A 45 -0.44 23.41 23.43
N VAL A 46 0.87 23.29 23.23
CA VAL A 46 1.50 23.35 21.91
C VAL A 46 2.75 22.49 21.88
N PRO A 47 3.03 21.77 20.78
CA PRO A 47 4.24 20.98 20.65
C PRO A 47 5.52 21.83 20.80
N ARG A 48 6.31 21.56 21.85
CA ARG A 48 7.62 22.20 22.10
C ARG A 48 8.54 21.31 22.95
N PRO A 49 9.87 21.41 22.80
CA PRO A 49 10.63 22.24 21.83
C PRO A 49 10.56 21.69 20.40
N ALA A 50 10.09 20.45 20.25
CA ALA A 50 9.84 19.85 18.95
C ALA A 50 8.47 20.26 18.42
N GLY A 51 8.47 21.29 17.58
CA GLY A 51 7.28 21.90 17.01
C GLY A 51 7.20 21.85 15.49
N LEU A 52 8.25 21.34 14.83
CA LEU A 52 8.31 21.21 13.38
C LEU A 52 8.13 19.74 13.02
N PHE A 53 7.16 19.46 12.16
CA PHE A 53 6.80 18.12 11.76
C PHE A 53 7.05 17.94 10.27
N VAL A 54 7.54 16.78 9.87
CA VAL A 54 7.67 16.44 8.45
C VAL A 54 6.84 15.20 8.19
N PHE A 55 5.68 15.40 7.59
CA PHE A 55 4.76 14.33 7.23
C PHE A 55 5.20 13.70 5.91
N LYS A 56 5.33 12.37 5.89
CA LYS A 56 5.90 11.65 4.75
C LYS A 56 4.81 10.85 4.04
N HIS A 57 4.65 11.12 2.76
CA HIS A 57 3.93 10.25 1.85
C HIS A 57 4.92 9.43 1.03
N ARG A 58 4.66 8.13 0.90
CA ARG A 58 5.41 7.24 0.01
C ARG A 58 4.50 6.76 -1.09
N PHE A 59 5.04 6.68 -2.30
CA PHE A 59 4.35 6.08 -3.43
C PHE A 59 4.63 4.59 -3.51
N GLU A 60 3.58 3.81 -3.66
CA GLU A 60 3.61 2.36 -3.75
C GLU A 60 3.08 1.92 -5.12
N PRO A 61 3.96 1.51 -6.04
CA PRO A 61 3.54 0.98 -7.35
C PRO A 61 2.97 -0.44 -7.25
N ASP A 62 3.37 -1.20 -6.21
CA ASP A 62 3.13 -2.64 -6.10
C ASP A 62 1.83 -3.03 -5.38
N VAL A 63 0.93 -2.07 -5.18
CA VAL A 63 -0.39 -2.33 -4.60
C VAL A 63 -1.40 -2.69 -5.69
N GLU A 64 -2.42 -3.49 -5.35
CA GLU A 64 -3.54 -3.87 -6.24
C GLU A 64 -4.52 -2.70 -6.54
N VAL A 65 -3.97 -1.50 -6.78
CA VAL A 65 -4.70 -0.30 -7.15
C VAL A 65 -4.14 0.19 -8.48
N GLU A 66 -5.03 0.41 -9.44
CA GLU A 66 -4.66 0.95 -10.75
C GLU A 66 -3.94 2.30 -10.59
N GLY A 67 -2.75 2.44 -11.17
CA GLY A 67 -1.91 3.64 -11.03
C GLY A 67 -1.12 3.73 -9.71
N GLY A 68 -1.19 2.73 -8.85
CA GLY A 68 -0.49 2.70 -7.57
C GLY A 68 -1.16 3.60 -6.53
N LYS A 69 -0.58 3.67 -5.34
CA LYS A 69 -1.16 4.41 -4.21
C LYS A 69 -0.13 5.27 -3.52
N TRP A 70 -0.55 6.46 -3.09
CA TRP A 70 0.19 7.23 -2.10
C TRP A 70 -0.33 6.90 -0.71
N GLY A 71 0.56 6.45 0.17
CA GLY A 71 0.22 6.11 1.54
C GLY A 71 1.03 6.90 2.56
N ILE A 72 0.60 6.88 3.81
CA ILE A 72 1.32 7.43 4.94
C ILE A 72 2.55 6.56 5.22
N ASP A 73 3.75 7.13 5.07
CA ASP A 73 5.01 6.47 5.42
C ASP A 73 5.38 6.70 6.89
N GLY A 74 5.09 7.91 7.39
CA GLY A 74 5.30 8.27 8.78
C GLY A 74 5.45 9.77 9.00
N LEU A 75 6.02 10.12 10.15
CA LEU A 75 6.20 11.49 10.61
C LEU A 75 7.60 11.65 11.20
N ASP A 76 8.36 12.66 10.78
CA ASP A 76 9.53 13.10 11.53
C ASP A 76 9.16 14.23 12.48
N VAL A 77 9.65 14.15 13.71
CA VAL A 77 9.46 15.17 14.73
C VAL A 77 10.78 15.91 14.93
N LEU A 78 10.82 17.18 14.55
CA LEU A 78 11.99 18.04 14.59
C LEU A 78 11.79 19.18 15.60
N ASN A 79 12.90 19.61 16.18
CA ASN A 79 12.99 20.89 16.85
C ASN A 79 12.85 22.03 15.84
N CYS A 80 12.55 23.23 16.33
CA CYS A 80 12.39 24.42 15.48
C CYS A 80 13.69 24.87 14.78
N ASP A 81 14.84 24.30 15.17
CA ASP A 81 16.13 24.46 14.50
C ASP A 81 16.42 23.35 13.45
N GLU A 82 15.38 22.61 13.06
CA GLU A 82 15.42 21.45 12.15
C GLU A 82 16.22 20.24 12.67
N THR A 83 16.67 20.25 13.92
CA THR A 83 17.36 19.09 14.51
C THR A 83 16.35 18.01 14.94
N PRO A 84 16.68 16.71 14.82
CA PRO A 84 15.77 15.65 15.25
C PRO A 84 15.46 15.71 16.75
N ALA A 85 14.18 15.57 17.10
CA ALA A 85 13.75 15.51 18.49
C ALA A 85 14.28 14.25 19.19
N LYS A 86 14.70 14.39 20.45
CA LYS A 86 15.28 13.28 21.25
C LYS A 86 14.49 12.97 22.51
N THR A 87 13.76 13.97 23.03
CA THR A 87 12.98 13.84 24.26
C THR A 87 11.74 13.01 23.99
N ARG A 88 11.54 11.96 24.79
CA ARG A 88 10.35 11.10 24.72
C ARG A 88 9.40 11.48 25.84
N TYR A 89 8.17 11.82 25.51
CA TYR A 89 7.11 12.25 26.43
C TYR A 89 6.10 11.13 26.73
N ALA A 90 6.04 10.10 25.88
CA ALA A 90 5.11 8.98 26.02
C ALA A 90 5.80 7.61 26.08
N SER A 91 5.05 6.65 26.59
CA SER A 91 5.49 5.26 26.77
C SER A 91 5.68 4.54 25.43
N ARG A 92 6.52 3.51 25.43
CA ARG A 92 6.65 2.57 24.31
C ARG A 92 5.44 1.65 24.34
N TRP A 93 4.83 1.41 23.18
CA TRP A 93 3.74 0.44 23.02
C TRP A 93 4.12 -0.57 21.94
N GLU A 94 3.69 -1.81 22.13
CA GLU A 94 3.84 -2.89 21.13
C GLU A 94 2.61 -2.92 20.21
N HIS A 95 2.70 -3.62 19.08
CA HIS A 95 1.68 -3.61 18.03
C HIS A 95 0.28 -3.99 18.56
N GLU A 96 0.17 -5.06 19.38
CA GLU A 96 -1.11 -5.49 19.97
C GLU A 96 -1.80 -4.38 20.79
N HIS A 97 -1.01 -3.59 21.52
CA HIS A 97 -1.54 -2.51 22.34
C HIS A 97 -2.07 -1.38 21.45
N ILE A 98 -1.33 -1.01 20.41
CA ILE A 98 -1.68 0.09 19.51
C ILE A 98 -2.97 -0.22 18.76
N ALA A 99 -3.09 -1.41 18.19
CA ALA A 99 -4.31 -1.94 17.59
C ALA A 99 -5.50 -1.78 18.55
N SER A 100 -5.33 -2.30 19.77
CA SER A 100 -6.39 -2.32 20.78
C SER A 100 -6.83 -0.91 21.20
N PHE A 101 -5.90 0.03 21.33
CA PHE A 101 -6.22 1.41 21.70
C PHE A 101 -6.96 2.13 20.58
N CYS A 102 -6.54 1.92 19.33
CA CYS A 102 -7.16 2.55 18.17
C CYS A 102 -8.55 2.00 17.93
N LEU A 103 -8.74 0.67 17.96
CA LEU A 103 -10.04 0.03 17.81
C LEU A 103 -11.04 0.44 18.90
N GLN A 104 -10.58 0.63 20.15
CA GLN A 104 -11.45 1.05 21.26
C GLN A 104 -11.74 2.56 21.26
N SER A 105 -11.02 3.34 20.47
CA SER A 105 -11.14 4.79 20.47
C SER A 105 -12.38 5.24 19.70
N PRO A 106 -13.16 6.19 20.24
CA PRO A 106 -14.28 6.77 19.50
C PRO A 106 -13.83 7.60 18.28
N LEU A 107 -12.54 7.94 18.17
CA LEU A 107 -12.00 8.74 17.05
C LEU A 107 -12.10 8.02 15.70
N PHE A 108 -12.12 6.69 15.69
CA PHE A 108 -12.20 5.90 14.46
C PHE A 108 -13.63 5.46 14.13
N GLU A 109 -14.63 5.90 14.91
CA GLU A 109 -16.05 5.59 14.67
C GLU A 109 -16.37 4.08 14.56
N GLY A 110 -15.54 3.22 15.15
CA GLY A 110 -15.68 1.76 15.16
C GLY A 110 -14.65 1.03 14.28
N GLU A 111 -14.91 -0.25 14.01
CA GLU A 111 -14.00 -1.14 13.28
C GLU A 111 -13.75 -0.68 11.84
N ALA A 112 -14.80 -0.25 11.13
CA ALA A 112 -14.66 0.18 9.73
C ALA A 112 -13.76 1.42 9.55
N GLY A 113 -13.82 2.39 10.47
CA GLY A 113 -12.94 3.55 10.39
C GLY A 113 -11.52 3.25 10.85
N PHE A 114 -11.33 2.27 11.74
CA PHE A 114 -10.02 1.74 12.08
C PHE A 114 -9.38 1.03 10.88
N GLU A 115 -10.07 0.10 10.22
CA GLU A 115 -9.60 -0.57 9.01
C GLU A 115 -9.30 0.42 7.87
N LYS A 116 -10.15 1.44 7.72
CA LYS A 116 -9.90 2.52 6.76
C LYS A 116 -8.58 3.24 7.08
N ALA A 117 -8.39 3.66 8.33
CA ALA A 117 -7.18 4.34 8.75
C ALA A 117 -5.94 3.47 8.54
N GLU A 118 -5.99 2.17 8.85
CA GLU A 118 -4.89 1.24 8.55
C GLU A 118 -4.59 1.19 7.04
N SER A 119 -5.65 1.16 6.22
CA SER A 119 -5.48 1.11 4.77
C SER A 119 -4.77 2.35 4.21
N GLU A 120 -4.80 3.51 4.86
CA GLU A 120 -4.16 4.74 4.40
C GLU A 120 -2.63 4.69 4.50
N TRP A 121 -2.09 3.77 5.29
CA TRP A 121 -0.65 3.65 5.50
C TRP A 121 0.02 2.85 4.39
N ALA A 122 1.24 3.27 4.09
CA ALA A 122 2.08 2.60 3.10
C ALA A 122 2.60 1.27 3.68
N GLN A 123 2.37 0.16 2.97
CA GLN A 123 2.82 -1.17 3.39
C GLN A 123 4.35 -1.28 3.39
N SER A 124 4.92 -1.77 4.48
CA SER A 124 6.38 -1.90 4.58
C SER A 124 6.89 -3.15 3.84
N GLU A 125 8.08 -3.64 4.23
CA GLU A 125 8.73 -4.82 3.66
C GLU A 125 7.78 -6.01 3.54
N VAL A 126 8.01 -6.86 2.53
CA VAL A 126 7.20 -8.05 2.26
C VAL A 126 7.06 -8.91 3.52
N GLY A 127 5.83 -9.04 4.01
CA GLY A 127 5.49 -9.85 5.18
C GLY A 127 5.41 -9.10 6.51
N GLU A 128 5.64 -7.78 6.55
CA GLU A 128 5.32 -6.93 7.71
C GLU A 128 3.84 -6.55 7.68
N GLY A 129 3.14 -6.75 8.80
CA GLY A 129 1.76 -6.30 8.96
C GLY A 129 1.69 -4.78 9.19
N ILE A 130 0.51 -4.20 8.96
CA ILE A 130 0.30 -2.77 9.16
C ILE A 130 0.44 -2.35 10.63
N GLU A 131 0.13 -3.26 11.54
CA GLU A 131 0.23 -3.08 12.99
C GLU A 131 1.68 -2.88 13.46
N GLU A 132 2.64 -3.56 12.83
CA GLU A 132 4.06 -3.35 13.05
C GLU A 132 4.53 -2.00 12.52
N VAL A 133 4.01 -1.56 11.37
CA VAL A 133 4.27 -0.22 10.81
C VAL A 133 3.76 0.86 11.76
N TRP A 134 2.55 0.71 12.28
CA TRP A 134 1.97 1.60 13.27
C TRP A 134 2.81 1.61 14.55
N SER A 135 3.21 0.45 15.05
CA SER A 135 4.09 0.33 16.21
C SER A 135 5.41 1.05 16.05
N ARG A 136 6.09 0.87 14.92
CA ARG A 136 7.33 1.57 14.61
C ARG A 136 7.10 3.08 14.52
N SER A 137 6.03 3.51 13.87
CA SER A 137 5.70 4.93 13.67
C SER A 137 5.39 5.63 14.99
N TRP A 138 4.59 5.02 15.85
CA TRP A 138 4.35 5.50 17.22
C TRP A 138 5.66 5.60 18.00
N ASN A 139 6.46 4.54 17.97
CA ASN A 139 7.67 4.44 18.78
C ASN A 139 8.80 5.35 18.30
N ALA A 140 8.82 5.71 17.02
CA ALA A 140 9.78 6.61 16.40
C ALA A 140 9.36 8.08 16.53
N ALA A 141 8.07 8.39 16.34
CA ALA A 141 7.59 9.76 16.19
C ALA A 141 6.57 10.18 17.25
N GLY A 142 5.50 9.41 17.44
CA GLY A 142 4.39 9.78 18.33
C GLY A 142 4.83 10.09 19.76
N ARG A 143 5.78 9.30 20.28
CA ARG A 143 6.35 9.51 21.62
C ARG A 143 7.18 10.77 21.78
N LEU A 144 7.59 11.41 20.69
CA LEU A 144 8.36 12.66 20.69
C LEU A 144 7.47 13.90 20.72
N VAL A 145 6.16 13.73 20.55
CA VAL A 145 5.19 14.83 20.54
C VAL A 145 4.82 15.21 21.98
N SER A 146 5.14 16.43 22.39
CA SER A 146 4.97 16.85 23.79
C SER A 146 3.52 16.96 24.24
N THR A 147 2.57 17.19 23.33
CA THR A 147 1.14 17.27 23.66
C THR A 147 0.49 15.89 23.80
N LEU A 148 1.16 14.84 23.33
CA LEU A 148 0.72 13.43 23.40
C LEU A 148 1.39 12.73 24.58
N THR A 149 1.16 13.25 25.80
CA THR A 149 1.61 12.60 27.03
C THR A 149 0.46 12.40 27.99
N ASP A 150 0.54 11.34 28.78
CA ASP A 150 -0.42 10.98 29.84
C ASP A 150 -0.67 12.13 30.82
N GLU A 151 0.30 13.04 30.97
CA GLU A 151 0.21 14.20 31.86
C GLU A 151 -0.70 15.32 31.31
N CYS A 152 -0.87 15.39 29.99
CA CYS A 152 -1.69 16.41 29.34
C CYS A 152 -3.17 16.04 29.29
N GLY A 153 -3.50 14.75 29.44
CA GLY A 153 -4.87 14.24 29.41
C GLY A 153 -5.65 14.51 30.69
N SER A 154 -6.96 14.76 30.56
CA SER A 154 -7.88 14.86 31.70
C SER A 154 -8.08 13.51 32.40
N THR A 155 -7.91 12.41 31.66
CA THR A 155 -7.93 11.03 32.15
C THR A 155 -6.57 10.38 31.93
N LYS A 156 -5.93 9.94 33.02
CA LYS A 156 -4.66 9.20 32.97
C LYS A 156 -4.88 7.73 32.63
N LYS A 157 -5.47 7.47 31.46
CA LYS A 157 -5.62 6.11 30.94
C LYS A 157 -4.40 5.80 30.07
N PRO A 158 -3.69 4.69 30.31
CA PRO A 158 -2.57 4.30 29.46
C PRO A 158 -3.02 4.16 28.00
N GLY A 159 -2.27 4.74 27.06
CA GLY A 159 -2.48 4.55 25.63
C GLY A 159 -3.56 5.45 25.00
N GLN A 160 -4.16 6.37 25.75
CA GLN A 160 -5.19 7.28 25.23
C GLN A 160 -4.65 8.28 24.19
N GLU A 161 -3.35 8.54 24.22
CA GLU A 161 -2.62 9.41 23.31
C GLU A 161 -2.39 8.78 21.93
N VAL A 162 -2.35 7.44 21.87
CA VAL A 162 -2.01 6.68 20.65
C VAL A 162 -3.06 6.89 19.55
N PRO A 163 -4.37 6.75 19.80
CA PRO A 163 -5.38 6.98 18.77
C PRO A 163 -5.38 8.40 18.21
N ALA A 164 -5.08 9.39 19.06
CA ALA A 164 -5.02 10.79 18.65
C ALA A 164 -3.89 11.06 17.66
N PHE A 165 -2.75 10.35 17.79
CA PHE A 165 -1.65 10.41 16.84
C PHE A 165 -2.06 9.93 15.45
N PHE A 166 -2.58 8.71 15.36
CA PHE A 166 -2.96 8.10 14.09
C PHE A 166 -4.12 8.84 13.43
N HIS A 167 -5.15 9.22 14.20
CA HIS A 167 -6.27 10.01 13.68
C HIS A 167 -5.81 11.35 13.10
N ALA A 168 -4.91 12.07 13.77
CA ALA A 168 -4.40 13.35 13.25
C ALA A 168 -3.63 13.17 11.92
N LEU A 169 -2.90 12.07 11.77
CA LEU A 169 -2.21 11.73 10.53
C LEU A 169 -3.19 11.33 9.41
N SER A 170 -4.23 10.58 9.71
CA SER A 170 -5.31 10.28 8.76
C SER A 170 -6.00 11.55 8.26
N VAL A 171 -6.36 12.47 9.17
CA VAL A 171 -6.94 13.77 8.78
C VAL A 171 -5.99 14.58 7.90
N LEU A 172 -4.68 14.53 8.17
CA LEU A 172 -3.69 15.22 7.36
C LEU A 172 -3.52 14.56 5.98
N HIS A 173 -3.54 13.23 5.91
CA HIS A 173 -3.48 12.46 4.68
C HIS A 173 -4.65 12.78 3.75
N GLU A 174 -5.87 12.80 4.27
CA GLU A 174 -7.07 13.14 3.50
C GLU A 174 -7.02 14.54 2.89
N ARG A 175 -6.36 15.50 3.57
CA ARG A 175 -6.15 16.87 3.07
C ARG A 175 -5.09 16.96 1.97
N LEU A 176 -4.31 15.91 1.75
CA LEU A 176 -3.18 15.88 0.82
C LEU A 176 -3.35 14.77 -0.23
N PRO A 177 -4.38 14.83 -1.11
CA PRO A 177 -4.67 13.82 -2.13
C PRO A 177 -3.64 13.87 -3.27
N THR A 178 -2.42 13.43 -2.97
CA THR A 178 -1.21 13.64 -3.77
C THR A 178 -1.36 13.09 -5.19
N HIS A 179 -1.92 11.89 -5.34
CA HIS A 179 -2.19 11.30 -6.66
C HIS A 179 -3.06 12.21 -7.53
N ARG A 180 -4.16 12.72 -6.97
CA ARG A 180 -5.11 13.57 -7.68
C ARG A 180 -4.48 14.91 -8.06
N ILE A 181 -3.71 15.51 -7.16
CA ILE A 181 -3.01 16.78 -7.42
C ILE A 181 -2.03 16.63 -8.60
N LEU A 182 -1.27 15.53 -8.63
CA LEU A 182 -0.35 15.26 -9.75
C LEU A 182 -1.12 14.95 -11.03
N ALA A 183 -2.19 14.16 -10.96
CA ALA A 183 -3.04 13.84 -12.10
C ALA A 183 -3.72 15.07 -12.72
N ASP A 184 -4.18 16.02 -11.91
CA ASP A 184 -4.78 17.28 -12.36
C ASP A 184 -3.77 18.16 -13.14
N ALA A 185 -2.47 17.92 -12.99
CA ALA A 185 -1.37 18.53 -13.74
C ALA A 185 -0.80 17.63 -14.86
N ASP A 186 -1.54 16.58 -15.26
CA ASP A 186 -1.13 15.57 -16.25
C ASP A 186 0.16 14.79 -15.88
N ILE A 187 0.50 14.72 -14.59
CA ILE A 187 1.63 13.94 -14.06
C ILE A 187 1.11 12.58 -13.60
N LEU A 188 1.13 11.61 -14.52
CA LEU A 188 0.64 10.26 -14.27
C LEU A 188 1.78 9.23 -14.17
N PRO A 189 1.56 8.12 -13.43
CA PRO A 189 2.45 6.96 -13.43
C PRO A 189 2.66 6.42 -14.85
N SER A 190 3.90 6.25 -15.29
CA SER A 190 4.22 5.88 -16.67
C SER A 190 5.64 5.33 -16.80
N SER A 191 5.82 4.34 -17.68
CA SER A 191 7.16 3.80 -18.00
C SER A 191 7.94 4.67 -18.99
N ASP A 192 7.23 5.48 -19.78
CA ASP A 192 7.79 6.10 -20.98
C ASP A 192 7.94 7.63 -20.83
N THR A 193 7.22 8.23 -19.89
CA THR A 193 7.27 9.66 -19.61
C THR A 193 8.12 9.94 -18.39
N THR A 194 8.90 11.01 -18.46
CA THR A 194 9.68 11.52 -17.34
C THR A 194 9.35 12.98 -17.11
N TYR A 195 9.51 13.41 -15.87
CA TYR A 195 9.12 14.73 -15.41
C TYR A 195 10.32 15.51 -14.89
N SER A 196 10.20 16.84 -14.89
CA SER A 196 11.15 17.70 -14.20
C SER A 196 10.75 17.89 -12.74
N LEU A 197 11.75 18.14 -11.89
CA LEU A 197 11.54 18.42 -10.47
C LEU A 197 10.68 19.67 -10.27
N ASP A 198 10.90 20.69 -11.09
CA ASP A 198 10.16 21.96 -11.01
C ASP A 198 8.69 21.76 -11.36
N LEU A 199 8.38 20.96 -12.40
CA LEU A 199 7.01 20.62 -12.78
C LEU A 199 6.25 19.90 -11.64
N ILE A 200 6.88 18.89 -11.02
CA ILE A 200 6.27 18.16 -9.89
C ILE A 200 6.03 19.11 -8.70
N ARG A 201 7.01 19.96 -8.39
CA ARG A 201 6.90 20.91 -7.27
C ARG A 201 5.82 21.95 -7.50
N GLU A 202 5.74 22.50 -8.71
CA GLU A 202 4.71 23.48 -9.08
C GLU A 202 3.31 22.87 -9.00
N ALA A 203 3.11 21.67 -9.54
CA ALA A 203 1.84 20.97 -9.44
C ALA A 203 1.39 20.74 -7.98
N LEU A 204 2.31 20.27 -7.14
CA LEU A 204 2.04 20.06 -5.72
C LEU A 204 1.75 21.38 -4.99
N ALA A 205 2.49 22.44 -5.30
CA ALA A 205 2.31 23.75 -4.70
C ALA A 205 1.02 24.43 -5.13
N GLU A 206 0.60 24.29 -6.39
CA GLU A 206 -0.67 24.81 -6.87
C GLU A 206 -1.86 24.05 -6.27
N GLY A 207 -1.78 22.72 -6.17
CA GLY A 207 -2.86 21.91 -5.63
C GLY A 207 -3.05 22.02 -4.13
N THR A 208 -2.00 22.35 -3.37
CA THR A 208 -2.06 22.39 -1.88
C THR A 208 -1.83 23.77 -1.28
N GLY A 209 -1.20 24.69 -2.00
CA GLY A 209 -0.65 25.94 -1.46
C GLY A 209 0.64 25.76 -0.67
N TYR A 210 1.22 24.54 -0.63
CA TYR A 210 2.37 24.19 0.22
C TYR A 210 3.61 23.88 -0.62
N GLN A 211 4.81 24.08 -0.08
CA GLN A 211 6.05 23.68 -0.76
C GLN A 211 6.60 22.37 -0.16
N PRO A 212 6.30 21.21 -0.77
CA PRO A 212 6.87 19.97 -0.31
C PRO A 212 8.32 19.78 -0.73
N LEU A 213 8.99 18.89 -0.01
CA LEU A 213 10.27 18.33 -0.39
C LEU A 213 10.03 17.00 -1.13
N VAL A 214 10.27 17.01 -2.44
CA VAL A 214 10.22 15.80 -3.28
C VAL A 214 11.49 14.98 -3.06
N VAL A 215 11.33 13.67 -2.89
CA VAL A 215 12.42 12.73 -2.65
C VAL A 215 12.34 11.60 -3.69
N CYS A 216 13.51 11.26 -4.24
CA CYS A 216 13.66 10.22 -5.24
C CYS A 216 14.61 9.13 -4.78
N ASP A 217 14.39 7.91 -5.24
CA ASP A 217 15.41 6.86 -5.23
C ASP A 217 16.11 6.84 -6.59
N ASN A 218 17.33 7.36 -6.65
CA ASN A 218 18.04 7.67 -7.89
C ASN A 218 17.22 8.61 -8.82
N MET A 219 16.48 8.04 -9.78
CA MET A 219 15.65 8.78 -10.73
C MET A 219 14.15 8.51 -10.52
N THR A 220 13.76 7.56 -9.68
CA THR A 220 12.36 7.23 -9.45
C THR A 220 11.79 8.07 -8.32
N LEU A 221 10.62 8.65 -8.54
CA LEU A 221 9.86 9.35 -7.51
C LEU A 221 9.45 8.34 -6.42
N SER A 222 9.88 8.56 -5.17
CA SER A 222 9.66 7.59 -4.09
C SER A 222 8.81 8.17 -2.96
N SER A 223 9.13 9.37 -2.46
CA SER A 223 8.38 9.99 -1.38
C SER A 223 8.26 11.50 -1.51
N ILE A 224 7.26 12.06 -0.84
CA ILE A 224 7.03 13.49 -0.73
C ILE A 224 6.93 13.82 0.75
N HIS A 225 7.75 14.77 1.18
CA HIS A 225 7.86 15.20 2.56
C HIS A 225 7.23 16.58 2.71
N TRP A 226 6.24 16.68 3.59
CA TRP A 226 5.44 17.87 3.83
C TRP A 226 5.78 18.47 5.20
N PRO A 227 6.53 19.58 5.24
CA PRO A 227 6.82 20.26 6.49
C PRO A 227 5.61 21.05 7.01
N PHE A 228 5.30 20.87 8.29
CA PHE A 228 4.20 21.53 8.98
C PHE A 228 4.60 22.01 10.37
N VAL A 229 3.98 23.09 10.79
CA VAL A 229 3.85 23.49 12.19
C VAL A 229 2.39 23.24 12.63
N VAL A 230 2.17 23.19 13.94
CA VAL A 230 0.89 22.84 14.54
C VAL A 230 0.29 24.05 15.22
N HIS A 231 -0.99 24.26 14.99
CA HIS A 231 -1.82 25.20 15.73
C HIS A 231 -2.37 24.51 16.98
N ASN A 232 -2.11 25.12 18.15
CA ASN A 232 -2.49 24.57 19.45
C ASN A 232 -1.95 23.14 19.61
N ARG A 233 -2.82 22.15 19.82
CA ARG A 233 -2.41 20.78 20.14
C ARG A 233 -2.32 19.92 18.89
N PHE A 234 -1.38 18.96 18.89
CA PHE A 234 -1.23 18.02 17.77
C PHE A 234 -2.52 17.22 17.48
N GLN A 235 -3.21 16.79 18.53
CA GLN A 235 -4.45 16.03 18.45
C GLN A 235 -5.63 16.80 17.82
N ASP A 236 -5.54 18.13 17.71
CA ASP A 236 -6.60 18.94 17.09
C ASP A 236 -6.51 18.89 15.54
N ALA A 237 -5.45 18.28 15.00
CA ALA A 237 -5.20 18.11 13.55
C ALA A 237 -5.25 19.44 12.74
N GLN A 238 -4.77 20.53 13.36
CA GLN A 238 -4.63 21.84 12.72
C GLN A 238 -3.15 22.06 12.37
N PHE A 239 -2.83 21.81 11.11
CA PHE A 239 -1.47 21.90 10.57
C PHE A 239 -1.37 23.11 9.63
N GLU A 240 -0.31 23.89 9.78
CA GLU A 240 0.04 25.00 8.88
C GLU A 240 1.36 24.68 8.17
N PRO A 241 1.48 24.92 6.85
CA PRO A 241 2.70 24.65 6.11
C PRO A 241 3.90 25.40 6.67
N ALA A 242 5.04 24.72 6.69
CA ALA A 242 6.32 25.30 7.04
C ALA A 242 7.31 25.17 5.87
N SER A 243 8.49 25.77 6.02
CA SER A 243 9.60 25.59 5.08
C SER A 243 10.74 24.83 5.74
N LEU A 244 11.43 23.99 4.98
CA LEU A 244 12.68 23.35 5.40
C LEU A 244 13.86 23.96 4.65
N SER A 245 15.01 24.07 5.31
CA SER A 245 16.28 24.44 4.68
C SER A 245 16.85 23.34 3.77
N ARG A 246 16.31 22.11 3.87
CA ARG A 246 16.76 20.92 3.12
C ARG A 246 16.37 20.99 1.64
N THR A 247 17.30 20.57 0.78
CA THR A 247 17.06 20.47 -0.67
C THR A 247 16.64 19.06 -1.08
N SER A 248 15.89 18.97 -2.18
CA SER A 248 15.53 17.71 -2.85
C SER A 248 16.79 16.92 -3.23
N ASN A 249 16.72 15.59 -3.13
CA ASN A 249 17.76 14.69 -3.66
C ASN A 249 17.50 14.26 -5.11
N CYS A 250 16.33 14.60 -5.68
CA CYS A 250 15.98 14.28 -7.06
C CYS A 250 16.84 15.06 -8.08
N PRO A 251 17.07 14.47 -9.28
CA PRO A 251 17.65 15.21 -10.41
C PRO A 251 16.69 16.32 -10.87
N LYS A 252 17.21 17.30 -11.62
CA LYS A 252 16.39 18.40 -12.16
C LYS A 252 15.37 17.91 -13.19
N ASP A 253 15.76 16.95 -14.02
CA ASP A 253 14.96 16.38 -15.11
C ASP A 253 15.14 14.85 -15.16
N GLY A 254 14.22 14.16 -15.82
CA GLY A 254 14.29 12.71 -16.01
C GLY A 254 13.73 11.91 -14.82
N ILE A 255 12.89 12.53 -13.99
CA ILE A 255 12.25 11.84 -12.86
C ILE A 255 11.18 10.89 -13.40
N ILE A 256 11.28 9.63 -13.04
CA ILE A 256 10.34 8.57 -13.40
C ILE A 256 9.28 8.49 -12.32
N TYR A 257 8.01 8.64 -12.69
CA TYR A 257 6.89 8.30 -11.82
C TYR A 257 6.48 6.85 -12.14
N PRO A 258 6.91 5.85 -11.33
CA PRO A 258 6.78 4.44 -11.73
C PRO A 258 5.32 4.04 -11.93
N PRO A 259 4.99 3.30 -13.01
CA PRO A 259 3.64 2.76 -13.20
C PRO A 259 3.34 1.71 -12.12
N SER A 260 2.05 1.43 -11.91
CA SER A 260 1.65 0.31 -11.06
C SER A 260 2.17 -1.00 -11.65
N THR A 261 2.70 -1.87 -10.79
CA THR A 261 3.08 -3.24 -11.17
C THR A 261 1.92 -4.22 -10.97
N ALA A 262 0.76 -3.75 -10.51
CA ALA A 262 -0.46 -4.54 -10.45
C ALA A 262 -0.78 -5.06 -11.84
N THR A 263 -0.76 -6.39 -11.98
CA THR A 263 -1.23 -7.00 -13.21
C THR A 263 -2.75 -6.76 -13.24
N PRO A 264 -3.30 -6.11 -14.30
CA PRO A 264 -4.74 -5.92 -14.36
C PRO A 264 -5.43 -7.28 -14.24
N PRO A 265 -6.54 -7.39 -13.49
CA PRO A 265 -7.27 -8.64 -13.43
C PRO A 265 -7.59 -9.08 -14.86
N PRO A 266 -7.44 -10.38 -15.19
CA PRO A 266 -7.66 -10.84 -16.55
C PRO A 266 -9.06 -10.44 -16.97
N THR A 267 -9.17 -9.60 -18.01
CA THR A 267 -10.44 -9.13 -18.54
C THR A 267 -11.32 -10.34 -18.84
N SER A 268 -12.37 -10.59 -18.05
CA SER A 268 -13.30 -11.69 -18.27
C SER A 268 -14.27 -11.38 -19.42
N THR A 269 -13.78 -10.89 -20.54
CA THR A 269 -14.55 -10.71 -21.77
C THR A 269 -13.73 -11.15 -22.96
N GLY A 270 -13.40 -12.43 -22.97
CA GLY A 270 -13.31 -13.22 -24.18
C GLY A 270 -14.16 -14.47 -23.97
N THR A 271 -15.47 -14.39 -24.20
CA THR A 271 -16.22 -15.60 -24.57
C THR A 271 -15.58 -16.09 -25.87
N TRP A 272 -14.60 -16.98 -25.72
CA TRP A 272 -14.11 -17.76 -26.84
C TRP A 272 -15.31 -18.55 -27.36
N ASP A 273 -15.77 -18.23 -28.58
CA ASP A 273 -16.70 -19.11 -29.27
C ASP A 273 -16.05 -20.49 -29.31
N ASP A 274 -16.73 -21.50 -28.76
CA ASP A 274 -16.30 -22.88 -28.86
C ASP A 274 -16.02 -23.20 -30.33
N LEU A 275 -14.75 -23.31 -30.72
CA LEU A 275 -14.36 -23.79 -32.03
C LEU A 275 -14.78 -25.26 -32.11
N ARG A 276 -16.04 -25.50 -32.50
CA ARG A 276 -16.53 -26.82 -32.84
C ARG A 276 -15.71 -27.30 -34.03
N ARG A 277 -14.81 -28.25 -33.77
CA ARG A 277 -14.11 -28.99 -34.81
C ARG A 277 -15.17 -29.55 -35.78
N PRO A 278 -15.14 -29.20 -37.08
CA PRO A 278 -16.00 -29.86 -38.05
C PRO A 278 -15.73 -31.37 -38.01
N THR A 279 -16.78 -32.18 -38.01
CA THR A 279 -16.63 -33.65 -38.05
C THR A 279 -15.75 -34.03 -39.24
N PRO A 280 -14.79 -34.96 -39.07
CA PRO A 280 -13.90 -35.36 -40.15
C PRO A 280 -14.71 -35.87 -41.34
N ARG A 281 -14.54 -35.24 -42.51
CA ARG A 281 -15.08 -35.79 -43.76
C ARG A 281 -14.25 -37.02 -44.15
N PRO A 282 -14.86 -38.08 -44.70
CA PRO A 282 -14.12 -39.21 -45.26
C PRO A 282 -13.14 -38.72 -46.33
N ILE A 283 -11.89 -39.17 -46.26
CA ILE A 283 -10.89 -38.94 -47.31
C ILE A 283 -11.28 -39.83 -48.49
N THR A 284 -11.97 -39.26 -49.48
CA THR A 284 -12.06 -39.89 -50.81
C THR A 284 -10.87 -39.41 -51.61
N MET A 285 -9.83 -40.24 -51.73
CA MET A 285 -8.67 -39.98 -52.56
C MET A 285 -9.07 -40.16 -54.05
N PRO A 286 -8.96 -39.14 -54.92
CA PRO A 286 -9.21 -39.31 -56.34
C PRO A 286 -7.88 -39.19 -57.09
N HIS A 287 -6.97 -40.15 -56.95
CA HIS A 287 -5.99 -40.47 -58.01
C HIS A 287 -5.19 -41.72 -57.62
N ASP A 288 -5.29 -42.71 -58.50
CA ASP A 288 -4.50 -43.92 -58.54
C ASP A 288 -3.17 -43.59 -59.22
N ASP A 289 -2.13 -43.31 -58.43
CA ASP A 289 -0.76 -43.19 -58.90
C ASP A 289 0.08 -44.32 -58.28
N SER A 290 -0.28 -45.57 -58.58
CA SER A 290 0.61 -46.71 -58.35
C SER A 290 1.78 -46.70 -59.36
N ARG A 291 2.70 -45.74 -59.22
CA ARG A 291 3.99 -45.79 -59.92
C ARG A 291 4.97 -46.62 -59.10
N LEU A 292 5.13 -47.87 -59.52
CA LEU A 292 6.17 -48.79 -59.09
C LEU A 292 7.55 -48.20 -59.40
N TYR A 293 8.28 -47.80 -58.38
CA TYR A 293 9.69 -47.45 -58.49
C TYR A 293 10.53 -48.73 -58.44
N TYR A 294 11.07 -49.15 -59.58
CA TYR A 294 12.17 -50.11 -59.62
C TYR A 294 13.48 -49.35 -59.47
N SER A 295 14.25 -49.61 -58.41
CA SER A 295 15.62 -49.11 -58.31
C SER A 295 16.55 -50.02 -59.13
N THR A 296 17.14 -49.48 -60.18
CA THR A 296 18.28 -50.09 -60.86
C THR A 296 19.55 -49.67 -60.15
N THR A 297 20.15 -50.57 -59.38
CA THR A 297 21.56 -50.43 -58.97
C THR A 297 22.43 -50.89 -60.13
N ALA A 298 23.18 -49.97 -60.71
CA ALA A 298 24.25 -50.29 -61.63
C ALA A 298 25.42 -50.82 -60.81
N ASP A 299 25.71 -52.12 -60.92
CA ASP A 299 27.06 -52.69 -60.92
C ASP A 299 26.95 -54.18 -61.30
N ASP A 300 27.98 -54.69 -61.97
CA ASP A 300 28.19 -56.08 -62.43
C ASP A 300 27.55 -56.51 -63.77
N ALA A 301 28.12 -55.95 -64.84
CA ALA A 301 28.30 -56.68 -66.07
C ALA A 301 29.41 -57.75 -65.90
N GLN A 302 29.06 -59.02 -65.74
CA GLN A 302 29.73 -60.15 -66.44
C GLN A 302 29.12 -61.52 -66.09
N PHE A 303 28.75 -62.23 -67.15
CA PHE A 303 29.03 -63.66 -67.37
C PHE A 303 28.54 -64.69 -66.33
N THR A 304 27.60 -65.54 -66.79
CA THR A 304 27.15 -66.86 -66.28
C THR A 304 26.09 -66.90 -65.16
N GLY A 305 25.13 -67.83 -65.34
CA GLY A 305 24.61 -68.63 -64.21
C GLY A 305 23.36 -68.15 -63.48
N ARG A 306 22.18 -68.43 -64.07
CA ARG A 306 20.89 -68.77 -63.43
C ARG A 306 20.86 -68.81 -61.88
N ALA A 307 20.06 -67.97 -61.21
CA ALA A 307 19.41 -68.34 -59.95
C ALA A 307 18.18 -67.47 -59.56
N ALA A 308 17.05 -68.17 -59.47
CA ALA A 308 15.79 -67.95 -58.75
C ALA A 308 15.56 -66.65 -57.94
N VAL A 309 14.50 -65.93 -58.32
CA VAL A 309 13.78 -64.99 -57.44
C VAL A 309 12.85 -65.79 -56.51
N ARG A 310 13.13 -65.75 -55.20
CA ARG A 310 12.30 -66.37 -54.16
C ARG A 310 11.30 -65.34 -53.63
N LYS A 311 10.00 -65.62 -53.74
CA LYS A 311 8.94 -64.85 -53.08
C LYS A 311 9.07 -65.03 -51.55
N LEU A 312 9.28 -63.95 -50.81
CA LEU A 312 9.11 -63.93 -49.36
C LEU A 312 7.66 -63.54 -49.05
N GLY A 313 6.95 -64.44 -48.35
CA GLY A 313 5.58 -64.23 -47.89
C GLY A 313 5.52 -63.24 -46.73
N VAL A 314 4.45 -62.45 -46.67
CA VAL A 314 4.15 -61.56 -45.55
C VAL A 314 3.41 -62.35 -44.48
N PHE A 315 4.01 -62.47 -43.30
CA PHE A 315 3.41 -63.08 -42.11
C PHE A 315 2.25 -62.21 -41.60
N LYS A 316 1.07 -62.82 -41.47
CA LYS A 316 -0.14 -62.23 -40.87
C LYS A 316 -0.33 -62.88 -39.49
N SER A 317 0.22 -62.26 -38.46
CA SER A 317 -0.09 -62.60 -37.06
C SER A 317 0.30 -61.44 -36.14
N GLY A 318 -0.70 -60.76 -35.58
CA GLY A 318 -0.50 -59.75 -34.53
C GLY A 318 -1.28 -58.47 -34.74
N ASP A 319 -2.59 -58.54 -34.94
CA ASP A 319 -3.44 -57.33 -34.86
C ASP A 319 -4.90 -57.62 -34.45
N GLU A 320 -5.10 -58.57 -33.52
CA GLU A 320 -6.43 -58.81 -32.92
C GLU A 320 -6.48 -58.51 -31.41
N SER A 321 -5.34 -58.24 -30.75
CA SER A 321 -5.31 -57.92 -29.31
C SER A 321 -5.21 -56.42 -28.99
N ARG A 322 -5.26 -55.56 -30.01
CA ARG A 322 -5.13 -54.10 -29.87
C ARG A 322 -6.46 -53.34 -29.96
N GLU A 323 -7.52 -53.97 -30.46
CA GLU A 323 -8.84 -53.33 -30.60
C GLU A 323 -9.73 -53.49 -29.35
N GLU A 324 -9.61 -54.58 -28.59
CA GLU A 324 -10.43 -54.79 -27.38
C GLU A 324 -10.07 -53.89 -26.18
N ARG A 325 -8.90 -53.23 -26.18
CA ARG A 325 -8.51 -52.28 -25.11
C ARG A 325 -9.02 -50.85 -25.32
N LYS A 326 -9.73 -50.55 -26.40
CA LYS A 326 -10.23 -49.19 -26.70
C LYS A 326 -11.69 -48.93 -26.30
N GLU A 327 -12.47 -49.96 -25.98
CA GLU A 327 -13.91 -49.77 -25.68
C GLU A 327 -14.24 -49.60 -24.18
N GLU A 328 -13.30 -49.83 -23.26
CA GLU A 328 -13.55 -49.77 -21.80
C GLU A 328 -12.87 -48.63 -21.03
N GLN A 329 -12.40 -47.57 -21.69
CA GLN A 329 -11.92 -46.37 -20.96
C GLN A 329 -12.98 -45.26 -20.94
N PRO A 330 -13.67 -45.02 -19.80
CA PRO A 330 -14.49 -43.84 -19.66
C PRO A 330 -13.61 -42.59 -19.81
N ARG A 331 -14.10 -41.63 -20.60
CA ARG A 331 -13.50 -40.32 -20.89
C ARG A 331 -13.08 -39.61 -19.59
N ARG A 332 -11.86 -39.85 -19.12
CA ARG A 332 -11.18 -38.94 -18.20
C ARG A 332 -10.72 -37.76 -19.04
N ALA A 333 -11.50 -36.68 -18.99
CA ALA A 333 -11.02 -35.37 -19.38
C ALA A 333 -9.87 -35.03 -18.43
N PHE A 334 -8.64 -35.12 -18.92
CA PHE A 334 -7.50 -34.57 -18.21
C PHE A 334 -7.57 -33.05 -18.37
N LEU A 335 -7.83 -32.33 -17.27
CA LEU A 335 -7.49 -30.91 -17.21
C LEU A 335 -5.98 -30.80 -17.47
N ARG A 336 -5.61 -29.87 -18.33
CA ARG A 336 -4.22 -29.50 -18.54
C ARG A 336 -3.85 -28.56 -17.40
N ASP A 337 -2.90 -28.96 -16.57
CA ASP A 337 -2.25 -28.02 -15.66
C ASP A 337 -1.50 -27.00 -16.52
N GLU A 338 -1.92 -25.75 -16.38
CA GLU A 338 -1.24 -24.58 -16.96
C GLU A 338 0.06 -24.35 -16.17
N LEU A 339 1.14 -24.11 -16.91
CA LEU A 339 2.48 -23.77 -16.40
C LEU A 339 2.73 -22.29 -16.71
#